data_AF-A0A967Z655-F1
#
_entry.id   AF-A0A967Z655-F1
#
_cell.length_a   1.000
_cell.length_b   1.000
_cell.length_c   1.000
_cell.angle_alpha   90.00
_cell.angle_beta   90.00
_cell.angle_gamma   90.00
#
_symmetry.space_group_name_H-M   'P 1'
#
loop_
_entity.id
_entity.type
_entity.pdbx_description
1 polymer ?
#
loop_
_entity_poly.entity_id
_entity_poly.type
_entity_poly.pdbx_seq_one_letter_code
_entity_poly.pdbx_strand_id
1 'polypeptide(L)'
;MSRLIEAEKAPGVELVRDYDPSLPPTLVDRDQLIQALLNVARNAMQAVDESGGRLIFRTRALPNYTLAGKRHRLILSIEIEDNGPGIPEELR
;
A
#
# COMPACT_ATOMS: atom_id res chain seq x y z
N MET A 1 -10.05 7.38 -4.68
CA MET A 1 -8.98 6.96 -3.75
C MET A 1 -8.09 8.15 -3.36
N SER A 2 -7.42 8.81 -4.31
CA SER A 2 -6.55 9.98 -4.02
C SER A 2 -7.19 11.04 -3.13
N ARG A 3 -8.39 11.52 -3.48
CA ARG A 3 -9.09 12.58 -2.72
C ARG A 3 -9.46 12.22 -1.28
N LEU A 4 -9.67 10.94 -0.96
CA LEU A 4 -10.09 10.54 0.39
C LEU A 4 -8.89 10.45 1.32
N ILE A 5 -7.79 9.85 0.84
CA ILE A 5 -6.53 9.77 1.59
C ILE A 5 -5.92 11.17 1.75
N GLU A 6 -5.97 12.02 0.72
CA GLU A 6 -5.53 13.42 0.83
C GLU A 6 -6.35 14.23 1.84
N ALA A 7 -7.61 13.89 2.06
CA ALA A 7 -8.50 14.57 3.02
C ALA A 7 -8.35 14.03 4.46
N GLU A 8 -8.03 12.74 4.63
CA GLU A 8 -7.83 12.10 5.95
C GLU A 8 -6.39 12.22 6.46
N LYS A 9 -5.47 12.73 5.63
CA LYS A 9 -4.04 12.84 5.94
C LYS A 9 -3.76 13.88 7.05
N ALA A 10 -3.00 13.49 8.06
CA ALA A 10 -2.46 14.42 9.06
C ALA A 10 -1.49 15.47 8.43
N PRO A 11 -1.45 16.71 8.95
CA PRO A 11 -0.48 17.71 8.51
C PRO A 11 0.94 17.15 8.54
N GLY A 12 1.70 17.29 7.45
CA GLY A 12 3.11 16.85 7.38
C GLY A 12 3.39 15.45 6.79
N VAL A 13 2.38 14.65 6.46
CA VAL A 13 2.59 13.28 5.89
C VAL A 13 2.80 13.28 4.37
N GLU A 14 4.00 13.09 3.83
CA GLU A 14 4.21 12.97 2.38
C GLU A 14 3.53 11.73 1.78
N LEU A 15 2.81 11.90 0.66
CA LEU A 15 2.22 10.80 -0.11
C LEU A 15 3.01 10.60 -1.40
N VAL A 16 3.69 9.46 -1.53
CA VAL A 16 4.49 9.10 -2.71
C VAL A 16 3.78 8.00 -3.49
N ARG A 17 3.73 8.15 -4.82
CA ARG A 17 3.15 7.17 -5.74
C ARG A 17 4.27 6.59 -6.60
N ASP A 18 4.56 5.32 -6.40
CA ASP A 18 5.62 4.57 -7.07
C ASP A 18 4.98 3.45 -7.90
N TYR A 19 4.32 3.85 -8.99
CA TYR A 19 3.55 2.94 -9.82
C TYR A 19 4.37 2.40 -10.99
N ASP A 20 4.28 1.09 -11.19
CA ASP A 20 4.89 0.42 -12.33
C ASP A 20 4.01 0.60 -13.59
N PRO A 21 4.49 1.30 -14.64
CA PRO A 21 3.72 1.54 -15.86
C PRO A 21 3.61 0.29 -16.75
N SER A 22 4.36 -0.78 -16.46
CA SER A 22 4.33 -2.03 -17.23
C SER A 22 3.20 -2.98 -16.82
N LEU A 23 2.42 -2.62 -15.79
CA LEU A 23 1.33 -3.45 -15.30
C LEU A 23 0.27 -3.71 -16.37
N PRO A 24 -0.04 -4.99 -16.67
CA PRO A 24 -1.08 -5.31 -17.62
C PRO A 24 -2.48 -5.06 -17.02
N PRO A 25 -3.51 -4.92 -17.86
CA PRO A 25 -4.89 -4.93 -17.41
C PRO A 25 -5.17 -6.19 -16.57
N THR A 26 -5.77 -6.00 -15.40
CA THR A 26 -6.01 -7.08 -14.43
C THR A 26 -7.50 -7.13 -14.09
N LEU A 27 -8.07 -8.33 -14.04
CA LEU A 27 -9.44 -8.56 -13.56
C LEU A 27 -9.43 -8.54 -12.04
N VAL A 28 -10.08 -7.55 -11.45
CA VAL A 28 -10.24 -7.40 -10.00
C VAL A 28 -11.64 -6.91 -9.69
N ASP A 29 -12.17 -7.29 -8.52
CA ASP A 29 -13.29 -6.57 -7.94
C ASP A 29 -12.76 -5.22 -7.46
N ARG A 30 -13.13 -4.16 -8.19
CA ARG A 30 -12.64 -2.81 -7.97
C ARG A 30 -13.01 -2.29 -6.58
N ASP A 31 -14.21 -2.60 -6.09
CA ASP A 31 -14.70 -2.03 -4.84
C ASP A 31 -14.07 -2.72 -3.64
N GLN A 32 -13.90 -4.05 -3.71
CA GLN A 32 -13.14 -4.78 -2.70
C GLN A 32 -11.67 -4.35 -2.65
N LEU A 33 -11.03 -4.13 -3.80
CA LEU A 33 -9.65 -3.67 -3.85
C LEU A 33 -9.50 -2.27 -3.26
N ILE A 34 -10.42 -1.35 -3.57
CA ILE A 34 -10.42 0.00 -2.98
C ILE A 34 -10.57 -0.08 -1.46
N GLN A 35 -11.50 -0.88 -0.95
CA GLN A 35 -11.70 -1.04 0.50
C GLN A 35 -10.46 -1.61 1.19
N ALA A 36 -9.87 -2.67 0.62
CA ALA A 36 -8.65 -3.26 1.15
C ALA A 36 -7.50 -2.25 1.23
N LEU A 37 -7.27 -1.50 0.15
CA LEU A 37 -6.22 -0.48 0.10
C LEU A 37 -6.49 0.68 1.08
N LEU A 38 -7.75 1.10 1.25
CA LEU A 38 -8.10 2.14 2.22
C LEU A 38 -7.86 1.67 3.66
N ASN A 39 -8.18 0.42 3.99
CA ASN A 39 -7.93 -0.12 5.32
C ASN A 39 -6.44 -0.14 5.65
N VAL A 40 -5.61 -0.65 4.72
CA VAL A 40 -4.16 -0.67 4.91
C VAL A 40 -3.58 0.75 4.96
N ALA A 41 -4.03 1.66 4.09
CA ALA A 41 -3.58 3.04 4.08
C ALA A 41 -3.92 3.78 5.38
N ARG A 42 -5.11 3.54 5.96
CA ARG A 42 -5.49 4.11 7.25
C ARG A 42 -4.60 3.61 8.39
N ASN A 43 -4.28 2.32 8.40
CA ASN A 43 -3.36 1.76 9.38
C ASN A 43 -1.97 2.42 9.27
N ALA A 44 -1.47 2.57 8.04
CA ALA A 44 -0.20 3.26 7.78
C ALA A 44 -0.24 4.75 8.19
N MET A 45 -1.36 5.45 7.98
CA MET A 45 -1.53 6.84 8.41
C MET A 45 -1.61 7.00 9.94
N GLN A 46 -2.12 5.99 10.65
CA GLN A 46 -2.14 5.98 12.12
C GLN A 46 -0.77 5.65 12.71
N ALA A 47 0.07 4.92 11.97
CA ALA A 47 1.41 4.57 12.40
C ALA A 47 2.42 5.72 12.26
N VAL A 48 2.23 6.62 11.28
CA VAL A 48 3.10 7.79 11.13
C VAL A 48 2.83 8.83 12.23
N ASP A 49 3.90 9.40 12.78
CA ASP A 49 3.86 10.36 13.88
C ASP A 49 3.23 11.71 13.45
N GLU A 50 2.69 12.44 14.42
CA GLU A 50 2.09 13.77 14.23
C GLU A 50 3.11 14.82 13.76
N SER A 51 4.41 14.54 13.95
CA SER A 51 5.51 15.39 13.45
C SER A 51 5.75 15.30 11.94
N GLY A 52 5.06 14.37 11.25
CA GLY A 52 5.18 14.13 9.83
C GLY A 52 5.69 12.73 9.52
N GLY A 53 5.55 12.33 8.25
CA GLY A 53 5.90 10.98 7.83
C GLY A 53 5.84 10.85 6.32
N ARG A 54 6.04 9.64 5.81
CA ARG A 54 5.97 9.33 4.38
C ARG A 54 5.24 8.02 4.18
N LEU A 55 4.19 8.06 3.38
CA LEU A 55 3.48 6.89 2.89
C LEU A 55 3.78 6.70 1.41
N ILE A 56 4.27 5.52 1.03
CA ILE A 56 4.58 5.14 -0.34
C ILE A 56 3.57 4.11 -0.80
N PHE A 57 2.83 4.42 -1.87
CA PHE A 57 1.98 3.48 -2.58
C PHE A 57 2.76 2.93 -3.76
N ARG A 58 3.22 1.68 -3.66
CA ARG A 58 4.02 1.03 -4.68
C ARG A 58 3.25 -0.07 -5.37
N THR A 59 3.40 -0.17 -6.69
CA THR A 59 2.91 -1.32 -7.46
C THR A 59 4.04 -1.93 -8.28
N ARG A 60 4.06 -3.26 -8.43
CA ARG A 60 5.07 -3.98 -9.23
C ARG A 60 4.47 -5.20 -9.93
N ALA A 61 4.88 -5.43 -11.17
CA ALA A 61 4.72 -6.73 -11.82
C ALA A 61 5.84 -7.67 -11.36
N LEU A 62 5.50 -8.74 -10.64
CA LEU A 62 6.45 -9.76 -10.19
C LEU A 62 6.38 -11.00 -11.10
N PRO A 63 7.30 -11.15 -12.07
CA PRO A 63 7.33 -12.32 -12.93
C PRO A 63 7.86 -13.54 -12.19
N ASN A 64 7.33 -14.72 -12.51
CA ASN A 64 7.81 -16.01 -12.01
C ASN A 64 7.84 -16.13 -10.47
N TYR A 65 6.99 -15.39 -9.77
CA TYR A 65 7.00 -15.31 -8.31
C TYR A 65 6.34 -16.54 -7.65
N THR A 66 6.89 -17.00 -6.53
CA THR A 66 6.30 -18.09 -5.74
C THR A 66 5.54 -17.50 -4.56
N LEU A 67 4.22 -17.69 -4.54
CA LEU A 67 3.34 -17.24 -3.46
C LEU A 67 2.65 -18.45 -2.86
N ALA A 68 2.69 -18.58 -1.53
CA ALA A 68 2.09 -19.70 -0.80
C ALA A 68 2.45 -21.09 -1.37
N GLY A 69 3.73 -21.28 -1.74
CA GLY A 69 4.24 -22.55 -2.28
C GLY A 69 3.87 -22.84 -3.75
N LYS A 70 3.11 -21.96 -4.41
CA LYS A 70 2.76 -22.09 -5.83
C LYS A 70 3.51 -21.07 -6.66
N ARG A 71 4.09 -21.51 -7.79
CA ARG A 71 4.73 -20.61 -8.76
C ARG A 71 3.68 -19.99 -9.67
N HIS A 72 3.70 -18.66 -9.75
CA HIS A 72 2.84 -17.87 -10.63
C HIS A 72 3.69 -17.21 -11.71
N ARG A 73 3.19 -17.20 -12.95
CA ARG A 73 3.91 -16.58 -14.06
C ARG A 73 4.05 -15.07 -13.87
N LEU A 74 3.04 -14.43 -13.30
CA LEU A 74 3.01 -13.00 -13.03
C LEU A 74 2.11 -12.76 -11.83
N ILE A 75 2.54 -11.91 -10.90
CA ILE A 75 1.75 -11.41 -9.77
C ILE A 75 1.77 -9.89 -9.80
N LEU A 76 0.64 -9.26 -9.48
CA LEU A 76 0.57 -7.85 -9.14
C LEU A 76 0.88 -7.71 -7.65
N SER A 77 2.00 -7.05 -7.31
CA SER A 77 2.27 -6.59 -5.95
C SER A 77 1.70 -5.19 -5.77
N ILE A 78 1.00 -4.97 -4.67
CA ILE A 78 0.60 -3.64 -4.19
C ILE A 78 1.08 -3.51 -2.76
N GLU A 79 1.91 -2.51 -2.51
CA GLU A 79 2.56 -2.25 -1.24
C GLU A 79 2.19 -0.85 -0.76
N ILE A 80 1.95 -0.73 0.54
CA ILE A 80 1.80 0.55 1.23
C ILE A 80 2.86 0.54 2.33
N GLU A 81 3.89 1.36 2.15
CA GLU A 81 4.99 1.49 3.10
C GLU A 81 4.85 2.79 3.87
N ASP A 82 4.94 2.72 5.19
CA ASP A 82 5.12 3.86 6.07
C ASP A 82 6.52 3.88 6.70
N ASN A 83 6.91 5.03 7.23
CA ASN A 83 8.12 5.21 8.01
C ASN A 83 7.83 5.47 9.50
N GLY A 84 6.71 4.97 10.01
CA GLY A 84 6.35 5.04 11.42
C GLY A 84 7.26 4.17 12.30
N PRO A 85 7.05 4.15 13.62
CA PRO A 85 7.85 3.39 14.57
C PRO A 85 7.69 1.87 14.44
N GLY A 86 6.79 1.41 13.55
CA GLY A 86 6.48 0.00 13.32
C GLY A 86 5.46 -0.56 14.31
N ILE A 87 5.23 -1.87 14.25
CA ILE A 87 4.30 -2.57 15.14
C ILE A 87 5.02 -2.85 16.48
N PRO A 88 4.45 -2.46 17.64
CA PRO A 88 5.00 -2.78 18.94
C PRO A 88 5.26 -4.28 19.10
N GLU A 89 6.38 -4.64 19.72
CA GLU A 89 6.84 -6.03 19.84
C GLU A 89 5.84 -6.92 20.61
N GLU A 90 5.02 -6.31 21.48
CA GLU A 90 3.96 -6.95 22.26
C GLU A 90 2.77 -7.43 21.41
N LEU A 91 2.61 -6.92 20.19
CA LEU A 91 1.51 -7.23 19.27
C LEU A 91 1.94 -8.14 18.09
N ARG A 92 3.18 -8.65 18.13
CA ARG A 92 3.80 -9.39 17.02
C ARG A 92 3.53 -10.90 17.06
#